data_AF-A0ABD5YW97-F1
#
_entry.id   AF-A0ABD5YW97-F1
#
_cell.length_a   1.000
_cell.length_b   1.000
_cell.length_c   1.000
_cell.angle_alpha   90.00
_cell.angle_beta   90.00
_cell.angle_gamma   90.00
#
_symmetry.space_group_name_H-M   'P 1'
#
loop_
_entity.id
_entity.type
_entity.pdbx_description
1 polymer ?
#
loop_
_entity_poly.entity_id
_entity_poly.type
_entity_poly.pdbx_seq_one_letter_code
_entity_poly.pdbx_strand_id
1 'polypeptide(L)'
;MSDIEWMRTRISAYLLNDHPRLIRTVLTCADATAASRPDGFSVADGPADLLCEQLERSNVIKQLPSVLAGAVNQLNSSLTTEPVAAPPYVVVTNVGPVMRATVDHRRLVITIEAFHIERNSHRYVRTTNVPEEALTIELPEQP
;
A
#
# COMPACT_ATOMS: atom_id res chain seq x y z
N MET A 1 -12.54 21.47 -5.84
CA MET A 1 -12.18 20.08 -5.52
C MET A 1 -12.55 19.22 -6.70
N SER A 2 -11.57 18.61 -7.35
CA SER A 2 -11.82 17.72 -8.49
C SER A 2 -12.42 16.39 -8.01
N ASP A 3 -13.07 15.64 -8.91
CA ASP A 3 -13.59 14.30 -8.63
C ASP A 3 -12.49 13.36 -8.08
N ILE A 4 -11.31 13.38 -8.71
CA ILE A 4 -10.12 12.63 -8.26
C ILE A 4 -9.68 13.03 -6.85
N GLU A 5 -9.63 14.33 -6.54
CA GLU A 5 -9.22 14.82 -5.23
C GLU A 5 -10.21 14.41 -4.13
N TRP A 6 -11.52 14.42 -4.44
CA TRP A 6 -12.55 13.90 -3.55
C TRP A 6 -12.38 12.39 -3.33
N MET A 7 -12.19 11.60 -4.40
CA MET A 7 -11.99 10.14 -4.29
C MET A 7 -10.77 9.80 -3.44
N ARG A 8 -9.64 10.48 -3.66
CA ARG A 8 -8.40 10.30 -2.89
C ARG A 8 -8.61 10.62 -1.42
N THR A 9 -9.26 11.76 -1.13
CA THR A 9 -9.57 12.18 0.24
C THR A 9 -10.48 11.17 0.94
N ARG A 10 -11.49 10.65 0.22
CA ARG A 10 -12.45 9.69 0.76
C ARG A 10 -11.79 8.34 1.09
N ILE A 11 -10.97 7.81 0.18
CA ILE A 11 -10.22 6.57 0.41
C ILE A 11 -9.20 6.75 1.54
N SER A 12 -8.46 7.87 1.55
CA SER A 12 -7.49 8.15 2.60
C SER A 12 -8.16 8.18 3.98
N ALA A 13 -9.28 8.92 4.10
CA ALA A 13 -10.05 8.99 5.33
C ALA A 13 -10.56 7.60 5.78
N TYR A 14 -11.03 6.76 4.85
CA TYR A 14 -11.43 5.39 5.16
C TYR A 14 -10.27 4.55 5.72
N LEU A 15 -9.12 4.56 5.05
CA LEU A 15 -7.95 3.81 5.47
C LEU A 15 -7.42 4.27 6.84
N LEU A 16 -7.38 5.58 7.07
CA LEU A 16 -6.86 6.17 8.30
C LEU A 16 -7.81 6.04 9.49
N ASN A 17 -9.12 6.12 9.27
CA ASN A 17 -10.09 6.02 10.35
C ASN A 17 -10.45 4.57 10.68
N ASP A 18 -10.67 3.73 9.67
CA ASP A 18 -11.19 2.38 9.86
C ASP A 18 -10.07 1.33 9.94
N HIS A 19 -8.93 1.58 9.27
CA HIS A 19 -7.80 0.65 9.21
C HIS A 19 -6.45 1.17 9.75
N PRO A 20 -6.39 2.05 10.77
CA PRO A 20 -5.12 2.59 11.26
C PRO A 20 -4.21 1.50 11.82
N ARG A 21 -4.78 0.45 12.42
CA ARG A 21 -4.01 -0.69 12.95
C ARG A 21 -3.32 -1.48 11.86
N LEU A 22 -3.97 -1.67 10.72
CA LEU A 22 -3.39 -2.40 9.60
C LEU A 22 -2.20 -1.63 9.02
N ILE A 23 -2.35 -0.33 8.80
CA ILE A 23 -1.25 0.54 8.32
C ILE A 23 -0.08 0.52 9.30
N ARG A 24 -0.36 0.68 10.60
CA ARG A 24 0.69 0.61 11.64
C ARG A 24 1.39 -0.75 11.66
N THR A 25 0.66 -1.83 11.44
CA THR A 25 1.25 -3.18 11.37
C THR A 25 2.20 -3.29 10.18
N VAL A 26 1.83 -2.76 9.00
CA VAL A 26 2.74 -2.69 7.85
C VAL A 26 4.01 -1.92 8.20
N LEU A 27 3.88 -0.77 8.86
CA LEU A 27 5.03 0.04 9.26
C LEU A 27 5.92 -0.68 10.31
N THR A 28 5.32 -1.41 11.25
CA THR A 28 6.08 -2.25 12.21
C THR A 28 6.80 -3.41 11.50
N CYS A 29 6.17 -4.07 10.54
CA CYS A 29 6.83 -5.09 9.71
C CYS A 29 7.99 -4.49 8.91
N ALA A 30 7.83 -3.27 8.41
CA ALA A 30 8.89 -2.54 7.72
C ALA A 30 10.05 -2.19 8.67
N ASP A 31 9.77 -1.76 9.90
CA ASP A 31 10.79 -1.50 10.92
C ASP A 31 11.58 -2.77 11.26
N ALA A 32 10.88 -3.90 11.45
CA ALA A 32 11.52 -5.20 11.67
C ALA A 32 12.39 -5.63 10.47
N THR A 33 11.91 -5.39 9.25
CA THR A 33 12.67 -5.66 8.02
C THR A 33 13.92 -4.78 7.97
N ALA A 34 13.81 -3.48 8.22
CA ALA A 34 14.94 -2.55 8.24
C ALA A 34 15.95 -2.85 9.35
N ALA A 35 15.51 -3.33 10.51
CA ALA A 35 16.40 -3.73 11.59
C ALA A 35 17.34 -4.90 11.20
N SER A 36 16.94 -5.75 10.24
CA SER A 36 17.80 -6.80 9.69
C SER A 36 18.91 -6.26 8.78
N ARG A 37 18.77 -5.02 8.29
CA ARG A 37 19.69 -4.36 7.38
C ARG A 37 19.84 -2.86 7.71
N PRO A 38 20.59 -2.50 8.77
CA PRO A 38 20.71 -1.11 9.23
C PRO A 38 21.24 -0.13 8.18
N ASP A 39 22.12 -0.59 7.28
CA ASP A 39 22.68 0.22 6.19
C ASP A 39 21.75 0.32 4.96
N GLY A 40 20.48 -0.06 5.10
CA GLY A 40 19.51 -0.15 4.01
C GLY A 40 19.75 -1.32 3.06
N PHE A 41 18.80 -1.53 2.16
CA PHE A 41 18.85 -2.61 1.17
C PHE A 41 19.44 -2.10 -0.14
N SER A 42 20.29 -2.92 -0.77
CA SER A 42 20.78 -2.64 -2.11
C SER A 42 19.62 -2.62 -3.11
N VAL A 43 19.77 -1.95 -4.26
CA VAL A 43 18.76 -2.01 -5.33
C VAL A 43 18.58 -3.42 -5.88
N ALA A 44 19.64 -4.23 -5.86
CA ALA A 44 19.63 -5.59 -6.40
C ALA A 44 18.83 -6.57 -5.54
N ASP A 45 18.91 -6.42 -4.20
CA ASP A 45 18.24 -7.33 -3.27
C ASP A 45 16.86 -6.78 -2.86
N GLY A 46 16.78 -5.49 -2.55
CA GLY A 46 15.56 -4.84 -2.07
C GLY A 46 14.98 -5.44 -0.78
N PRO A 47 13.95 -4.81 -0.19
CA PRO A 47 13.28 -5.33 1.00
C PRO A 47 12.05 -6.21 0.68
N ALA A 48 11.62 -6.35 -0.58
CA ALA A 48 10.32 -6.91 -0.92
C ALA A 48 10.06 -8.30 -0.33
N ASP A 49 10.99 -9.24 -0.49
CA ASP A 49 10.80 -10.63 -0.03
C ASP A 49 10.73 -10.70 1.49
N LEU A 50 11.67 -10.05 2.19
CA LEU A 50 11.67 -9.99 3.66
C LEU A 50 10.43 -9.29 4.21
N LEU A 51 10.03 -8.18 3.59
CA LEU A 51 8.79 -7.48 3.96
C LEU A 51 7.58 -8.38 3.74
N CYS A 52 7.52 -9.11 2.62
CA CYS A 52 6.45 -10.04 2.31
C CYS A 52 6.31 -11.09 3.40
N GLU A 53 7.42 -11.74 3.79
CA GLU A 53 7.41 -12.73 4.87
C GLU A 53 6.92 -12.15 6.20
N GLN A 54 7.33 -10.92 6.56
CA GLN A 54 6.86 -10.27 7.79
C GLN A 54 5.34 -9.99 7.73
N LEU A 55 4.84 -9.49 6.59
CA LEU A 55 3.42 -9.22 6.39
C LEU A 55 2.57 -10.49 6.38
N GLU A 56 3.08 -11.59 5.86
CA GLU A 56 2.43 -12.90 5.93
C GLU A 56 2.33 -13.41 7.37
N ARG A 57 3.43 -13.34 8.13
CA ARG A 57 3.46 -13.74 9.56
C ARG A 57 2.49 -12.90 10.40
N SER A 58 2.33 -11.62 10.08
CA SER A 58 1.36 -10.73 10.74
C SER A 58 -0.05 -10.79 10.16
N ASN A 59 -0.32 -11.70 9.22
CA ASN A 59 -1.62 -11.89 8.57
C ASN A 59 -2.15 -10.63 7.85
N VAL A 60 -1.28 -9.69 7.49
CA VAL A 60 -1.66 -8.43 6.82
C VAL A 60 -2.05 -8.72 5.37
N ILE A 61 -1.28 -9.56 4.66
CA ILE A 61 -1.54 -9.85 3.25
C ILE A 61 -2.96 -10.40 3.02
N LYS A 62 -3.47 -11.22 3.95
CA LYS A 62 -4.83 -11.77 3.85
C LYS A 62 -5.93 -10.74 4.09
N GLN A 63 -5.62 -9.63 4.74
CA GLN A 63 -6.59 -8.56 5.04
C GLN A 63 -6.67 -7.52 3.90
N LEU A 64 -5.56 -7.26 3.21
CA LEU A 64 -5.46 -6.23 2.17
C LEU A 64 -6.53 -6.33 1.06
N PRO A 65 -6.92 -7.51 0.54
CA PRO A 65 -7.99 -7.59 -0.46
C PRO A 65 -9.35 -7.08 0.05
N SER A 66 -9.70 -7.38 1.31
CA SER A 66 -10.94 -6.92 1.92
C SER A 66 -10.92 -5.41 2.18
N VAL A 67 -9.77 -4.87 2.62
CA VAL A 67 -9.56 -3.43 2.78
C VAL A 67 -9.71 -2.70 1.45
N LEU A 68 -9.12 -3.23 0.37
CA LEU A 68 -9.26 -2.69 -0.97
C LEU A 68 -10.73 -2.69 -1.42
N ALA A 69 -11.47 -3.78 -1.20
CA ALA A 69 -12.89 -3.85 -1.51
C ALA A 69 -13.69 -2.78 -0.75
N GLY A 70 -13.42 -2.61 0.55
CA GLY A 70 -14.02 -1.57 1.37
C GLY A 70 -13.70 -0.16 0.90
N ALA A 71 -12.46 0.09 0.47
CA ALA A 71 -12.04 1.38 -0.06
C ALA A 71 -12.78 1.74 -1.36
N VAL A 72 -12.99 0.76 -2.25
CA VAL A 72 -13.77 0.99 -3.48
C VAL A 72 -15.25 1.23 -3.17
N ASN A 73 -15.83 0.49 -2.23
CA ASN A 73 -17.22 0.69 -1.81
C ASN A 73 -17.49 2.11 -1.26
N GLN A 74 -16.49 2.79 -0.69
CA GLN A 74 -16.63 4.17 -0.21
C GLN A 74 -16.90 5.19 -1.32
N LEU A 75 -16.60 4.84 -2.58
CA LEU A 75 -16.79 5.72 -3.71
C LEU A 75 -18.20 5.64 -4.30
N ASN A 76 -19.08 4.78 -3.74
CA ASN A 76 -20.39 4.40 -4.31
C ASN A 76 -20.32 3.80 -5.72
N SER A 77 -19.12 3.69 -6.29
CA SER A 77 -18.81 2.85 -7.43
C SER A 77 -18.91 1.40 -6.95
N SER A 78 -19.81 0.63 -7.54
CA SER A 78 -19.72 -0.82 -7.42
C SER A 78 -18.43 -1.25 -8.09
N LEU A 79 -17.62 -2.07 -7.41
CA LEU A 79 -16.65 -2.88 -8.12
C LEU A 79 -17.40 -3.60 -9.24
N THR A 80 -16.97 -3.42 -10.50
CA THR A 80 -17.61 -4.09 -11.65
C THR A 80 -17.64 -5.61 -11.46
N THR A 81 -16.78 -6.14 -10.59
CA THR A 81 -16.72 -7.54 -10.17
C THR A 81 -16.31 -7.63 -8.69
N GLU A 82 -17.00 -8.45 -7.91
CA GLU A 82 -16.61 -8.79 -6.53
C GLU A 82 -15.15 -9.29 -6.51
N PRO A 83 -14.26 -8.76 -5.65
CA PRO A 83 -12.83 -9.08 -5.73
C PRO A 83 -12.60 -10.53 -5.35
N VAL A 84 -12.28 -11.36 -6.35
CA VAL A 84 -11.86 -12.74 -6.12
C VAL A 84 -10.49 -12.72 -5.43
N ALA A 85 -10.23 -13.67 -4.53
CA ALA A 85 -9.04 -13.69 -3.68
C ALA A 85 -7.68 -13.83 -4.43
N ALA A 86 -7.67 -14.06 -5.75
CA ALA A 86 -6.43 -14.21 -6.53
C ALA A 86 -6.55 -13.76 -8.01
N PRO A 87 -6.76 -12.46 -8.26
CA PRO A 87 -6.08 -11.70 -9.33
C PRO A 87 -5.00 -10.76 -8.73
N PRO A 88 -4.19 -10.03 -9.54
CA PRO A 88 -3.00 -9.28 -9.08
C PRO A 88 -3.35 -7.96 -8.35
N TYR A 89 -4.32 -7.99 -7.44
CA TYR A 89 -4.83 -6.84 -6.72
C TYR A 89 -3.95 -6.45 -5.53
N VAL A 90 -3.11 -7.36 -5.01
CA VAL A 90 -2.17 -7.08 -3.93
C VAL A 90 -0.81 -7.63 -4.33
N VAL A 91 0.21 -6.77 -4.31
CA VAL A 91 1.61 -7.14 -4.54
C VAL A 91 2.47 -6.45 -3.50
N VAL A 92 3.42 -7.17 -2.90
CA VAL A 92 4.46 -6.56 -2.08
C VAL A 92 5.63 -6.17 -2.98
N THR A 93 6.03 -4.90 -2.92
CA THR A 93 7.14 -4.35 -3.70
C THR A 93 8.26 -3.88 -2.79
N ASN A 94 9.39 -3.45 -3.37
CA ASN A 94 10.48 -2.84 -2.61
C ASN A 94 10.10 -1.52 -1.90
N VAL A 95 8.97 -0.91 -2.24
CA VAL A 95 8.44 0.31 -1.61
C VAL A 95 7.42 -0.02 -0.52
N GLY A 96 6.75 -1.17 -0.62
CA GLY A 96 5.69 -1.58 0.29
C GLY A 96 4.58 -2.37 -0.41
N PRO A 97 3.51 -2.76 0.32
CA PRO A 97 2.35 -3.39 -0.28
C PRO A 97 1.58 -2.39 -1.16
N VAL A 98 1.28 -2.83 -2.37
CA VAL A 98 0.54 -2.10 -3.40
C VAL A 98 -0.77 -2.83 -3.66
N MET A 99 -1.88 -2.12 -3.48
CA MET A 99 -3.23 -2.58 -3.76
C MET A 99 -3.73 -1.94 -5.07
N ARG A 100 -4.38 -2.71 -5.94
CA ARG A 100 -4.83 -2.26 -7.26
C ARG A 100 -6.27 -2.68 -7.51
N ALA A 101 -7.10 -1.73 -7.95
CA ALA A 101 -8.47 -2.00 -8.38
C ALA A 101 -8.82 -1.21 -9.65
N THR A 102 -9.97 -1.51 -10.24
CA THR A 102 -10.58 -0.68 -11.28
C THR A 102 -11.87 -0.08 -10.72
N VAL A 103 -12.03 1.24 -10.84
CA VAL A 103 -13.17 2.02 -10.33
C VAL A 103 -13.62 2.96 -11.45
N ASP A 104 -14.87 2.84 -11.91
CA ASP A 104 -15.45 3.69 -12.97
C ASP A 104 -14.52 3.85 -14.20
N HIS A 105 -14.02 2.73 -14.70
CA HIS A 105 -13.05 2.64 -15.81
C HIS A 105 -11.67 3.28 -15.53
N ARG A 106 -11.38 3.70 -14.31
CA ARG A 106 -10.07 4.20 -13.89
C ARG A 106 -9.33 3.15 -13.08
N ARG A 107 -8.01 3.17 -13.16
CA ARG A 107 -7.17 2.32 -12.29
C ARG A 107 -6.98 3.03 -10.96
N LEU A 108 -7.32 2.37 -9.87
CA LEU A 108 -6.98 2.78 -8.51
C LEU A 108 -5.71 2.03 -8.09
N VAL A 109 -4.72 2.76 -7.60
CA VAL A 109 -3.53 2.21 -6.94
C VAL A 109 -3.41 2.84 -5.55
N ILE A 110 -3.31 2.00 -4.53
CA ILE A 110 -3.08 2.41 -3.15
C ILE A 110 -1.77 1.75 -2.70
N THR A 111 -0.80 2.56 -2.30
CA THR A 111 0.49 2.08 -1.80
C THR A 111 0.62 2.48 -0.34
N ILE A 112 0.99 1.51 0.51
CA ILE A 112 1.48 1.81 1.86
C ILE A 112 3.01 1.88 1.78
N GLU A 113 3.54 3.10 1.67
CA GLU A 113 4.95 3.41 1.43
C GLU A 113 5.79 3.18 2.69
N ALA A 114 6.34 1.98 2.78
CA ALA A 114 7.23 1.54 3.85
C ALA A 114 8.69 1.91 3.58
N PHE A 115 9.12 1.92 2.32
CA PHE A 115 10.50 2.15 1.93
C PHE A 115 10.58 3.09 0.73
N HIS A 116 11.70 3.78 0.58
CA HIS A 116 12.01 4.56 -0.61
C HIS A 116 13.49 4.42 -0.96
N ILE A 117 13.85 4.69 -2.20
CA ILE A 117 15.25 4.74 -2.62
C ILE A 117 15.84 6.08 -2.19
N GLU A 118 16.82 6.05 -1.30
CA GLU A 118 17.62 7.22 -0.95
C GLU A 118 18.56 7.56 -2.12
N ARG A 119 18.50 8.82 -2.61
CA ARG A 119 19.21 9.25 -3.82
C ARG A 119 20.73 9.19 -3.71
N ASN A 120 21.29 9.43 -2.52
CA ASN A 120 22.74 9.51 -2.34
C ASN A 120 23.39 8.11 -2.29
N SER A 121 22.76 7.18 -1.57
CA SER A 121 23.27 5.82 -1.41
C SER A 121 22.74 4.84 -2.45
N HIS A 122 21.67 5.20 -3.18
CA HIS A 122 20.90 4.30 -4.04
C HIS A 122 20.46 3.04 -3.29
N ARG A 123 19.95 3.21 -2.07
CA ARG A 123 19.48 2.10 -1.22
C ARG A 123 18.05 2.30 -0.80
N TYR A 124 17.33 1.20 -0.64
CA TYR A 124 16.02 1.26 0.00
C TYR A 124 16.20 1.46 1.50
N VAL A 125 15.65 2.55 2.00
CA VAL A 125 15.63 2.92 3.43
C VAL A 125 14.19 3.14 3.87
N ARG A 126 13.93 3.07 5.18
CA ARG A 126 12.60 3.33 5.73
C ARG A 126 12.17 4.76 5.43
N THR A 127 10.90 4.91 5.03
CA THR A 127 10.31 6.21 4.71
C THR A 127 9.83 6.94 5.95
N THR A 128 8.71 6.51 6.53
CA THR A 128 8.06 7.15 7.68
C THR A 128 7.45 6.09 8.61
N ASN A 129 7.19 6.46 9.86
CA ASN A 129 6.40 5.69 10.81
C ASN A 129 5.02 6.31 11.08
N VAL A 130 4.69 7.40 10.38
CA VAL A 130 3.41 8.11 10.47
C VAL A 130 2.44 7.52 9.43
N PRO A 131 1.28 6.96 9.84
CA PRO A 131 0.34 6.33 8.90
C PRO A 131 -0.13 7.24 7.76
N GLU A 132 -0.35 8.53 8.04
CA GLU A 132 -0.86 9.52 7.07
C GLU A 132 0.17 9.81 5.97
N GLU A 133 1.45 9.87 6.34
CA GLU A 133 2.55 10.10 5.42
C GLU A 133 2.91 8.84 4.61
N ALA A 134 2.50 7.66 5.08
CA ALA A 134 2.77 6.38 4.42
C ALA A 134 1.75 6.02 3.34
N LEU A 135 0.69 6.81 3.12
CA LEU A 135 -0.35 6.47 2.16
C LEU A 135 -0.26 7.29 0.88
N THR A 136 -0.01 6.59 -0.23
CA THR A 136 -0.12 7.16 -1.57
C THR A 136 -1.30 6.53 -2.31
N ILE A 137 -2.21 7.38 -2.80
CA ILE A 137 -3.40 6.98 -3.57
C ILE A 137 -3.33 7.65 -4.94
N GLU A 138 -3.32 6.83 -5.98
CA GLU A 138 -3.22 7.25 -7.37
C GLU A 138 -4.45 6.78 -8.16
N LEU A 139 -5.00 7.70 -8.95
CA LEU A 139 -6.09 7.48 -9.89
C LEU A 139 -5.67 8.05 -11.26
N PRO A 140 -4.69 7.43 -11.95
CA PRO A 140 -4.27 7.88 -13.27
C PRO A 140 -5.47 7.95 -14.22
N GLU A 141 -5.51 9.02 -15.02
CA GLU A 141 -6.44 9.11 -16.14
C GLU A 141 -6.18 7.94 -17.11
N GLN A 142 -7.24 7.42 -17.73
CA GLN A 142 -7.07 6.45 -18.81
C GLN A 142 -6.24 7.13 -19.92
N PRO A 143 -5.24 6.43 -20.49
CA PRO A 143 -4.49 6.95 -21.63
C PRO A 143 -5.39 7.18 -22.86
#